data_AF-E2PY31-F1
#
_entry.id   AF-E2PY31-F1
#
_cell.length_a   1.000
_cell.length_b   1.000
_cell.length_c   1.000
_cell.angle_alpha   90.00
_cell.angle_beta   90.00
_cell.angle_gamma   90.00
#
_symmetry.space_group_name_H-M   'P 1'
#
loop_
_entity.id
_entity.type
_entity.pdbx_description
1 polymer ?
#
loop_
_entity_poly.entity_id
_entity_poly.type
_entity_poly.pdbx_seq_one_letter_code
_entity_poly.pdbx_strand_id
1 'polypeptide(L)'
;MSGPPGTTVPLHLTGLARRFTLPRALRRAGLLVERSGLLPAVEAALHHQVGAPRKFTARALLTGLAVHALRLEEMHLTRILTTFDDLPPSARRDLGLSGPVTYRMLWHAYTVLVRALDNGTLAVPHHHPGHQAGTGAGAAPGGPGHCPVAGCPYEPVTVSTFTGRLLNASLPDGFSLTGALAVDSTDFETWARRRARSGREPDVDPDHPPVTKDTPKLRRRCPPDDPGYPRTGHDGRLQHTIDPDAREGYRSGTNGAPGNVFCGHDLHLAVQTRARGGGEVPFVVTAIHLAPAGSHKGRAGIALIDQHLAHHPHTGEVVADRGYSYCTPTTWAHPLRRRGLEPVHDLHPNQRGTRPGPLTGTLVLDGTLFTEALPDPLRDLPGFPLGMRTADKRALRARYDQRIPYAFTPHTRPDTDGYQ
;
A
#
# COMPACT_ATOMS: atom_id res chain seq x y z
N MET A 1 -31.79 -35.56 24.91
CA MET A 1 -31.47 -34.13 25.10
C MET A 1 -30.56 -33.69 23.97
N SER A 2 -31.15 -33.12 22.94
CA SER A 2 -30.44 -32.69 21.73
C SER A 2 -29.87 -31.29 21.98
N GLY A 3 -28.55 -31.15 21.92
CA GLY A 3 -27.89 -29.85 22.07
C GLY A 3 -28.35 -28.85 21.00
N PRO A 4 -28.21 -27.54 21.25
CA PRO A 4 -28.67 -26.53 20.31
C PRO A 4 -27.90 -26.71 18.98
N PRO A 5 -28.57 -26.54 17.82
CA PRO A 5 -27.90 -26.63 16.53
C PRO A 5 -26.80 -25.57 16.49
N GLY A 6 -25.56 -26.02 16.35
CA GLY A 6 -24.41 -25.15 16.19
C GLY A 6 -24.67 -24.24 15.00
N THR A 7 -24.79 -22.94 15.27
CA THR A 7 -24.78 -21.89 14.26
C THR A 7 -23.48 -22.02 13.47
N THR A 8 -23.55 -22.73 12.35
CA THR A 8 -22.46 -22.83 11.40
C THR A 8 -22.27 -21.45 10.83
N VAL A 9 -21.24 -20.73 11.28
CA VAL A 9 -20.89 -19.43 10.72
C VAL A 9 -20.72 -19.62 9.21
N PRO A 10 -21.49 -18.91 8.37
CA PRO A 10 -21.37 -19.02 6.93
C PRO A 10 -19.91 -18.86 6.50
N LEU A 11 -19.44 -19.81 5.70
CA LEU A 11 -18.06 -19.97 5.24
C LEU A 11 -17.43 -18.67 4.65
N HIS A 12 -18.24 -17.79 4.06
CA HIS A 12 -17.81 -16.49 3.53
C HIS A 12 -17.42 -15.46 4.61
N LEU A 13 -17.85 -15.67 5.86
CA LEU A 13 -17.57 -14.82 7.03
C LEU A 13 -16.37 -15.30 7.85
N THR A 14 -15.88 -16.53 7.63
CA THR A 14 -14.72 -17.09 8.37
C THR A 14 -13.38 -16.85 7.66
N GLY A 15 -13.38 -16.31 6.45
CA GLY A 15 -12.19 -16.21 5.58
C GLY A 15 -11.69 -17.55 5.02
N LEU A 16 -12.09 -18.69 5.59
CA LEU A 16 -11.62 -20.03 5.24
C LEU A 16 -12.25 -20.58 3.94
N ALA A 17 -13.41 -20.09 3.51
CA ALA A 17 -14.01 -20.45 2.21
C ALA A 17 -13.26 -19.91 0.99
N ARG A 18 -12.27 -19.02 1.22
CA ARG A 18 -11.54 -18.32 0.16
C ARG A 18 -10.20 -18.97 -0.19
N ARG A 19 -9.80 -20.05 0.48
CA ARG A 19 -8.54 -20.74 0.15
C ARG A 19 -8.67 -21.44 -1.19
N PHE A 20 -7.85 -21.05 -2.15
CA PHE A 20 -7.75 -21.81 -3.37
C PHE A 20 -7.22 -23.21 -3.08
N THR A 21 -7.79 -24.22 -3.73
CA THR A 21 -7.16 -25.54 -3.77
C THR A 21 -5.79 -25.42 -4.42
N LEU A 22 -4.84 -26.30 -4.08
CA LEU A 22 -3.48 -26.23 -4.64
C LEU A 22 -3.47 -26.12 -6.19
N PRO A 23 -4.26 -26.91 -6.96
CA PRO A 23 -4.31 -26.74 -8.41
C PRO A 23 -4.81 -25.37 -8.87
N ARG A 24 -5.80 -24.79 -8.18
CA ARG A 24 -6.34 -23.48 -8.52
C ARG A 24 -5.37 -22.36 -8.15
N ALA A 25 -4.72 -22.47 -6.99
CA ALA A 25 -3.68 -21.56 -6.54
C ALA A 25 -2.50 -21.58 -7.52
N LEU A 26 -2.04 -22.76 -7.94
CA LEU A 26 -0.95 -22.91 -8.89
C LEU A 26 -1.24 -22.24 -10.24
N ARG A 27 -2.43 -22.47 -10.82
CA ARG A 27 -2.81 -21.80 -12.08
C ARG A 27 -2.84 -20.28 -11.93
N ARG A 28 -3.42 -19.78 -10.82
CA ARG A 28 -3.50 -18.33 -10.57
C ARG A 28 -2.12 -17.73 -10.29
N ALA A 29 -1.24 -18.42 -9.58
CA ALA A 29 0.12 -18.01 -9.31
C ALA A 29 0.96 -17.94 -10.59
N GLY A 30 0.84 -18.93 -11.49
CA GLY A 30 1.52 -18.90 -12.79
C GLY A 30 1.15 -17.65 -13.60
N LEU A 31 -0.16 -17.39 -13.74
CA LEU A 31 -0.66 -16.18 -14.42
C LEU A 31 -0.19 -14.89 -13.75
N LEU A 32 -0.19 -14.85 -12.41
CA LEU A 32 0.28 -13.69 -11.64
C LEU A 32 1.76 -13.41 -11.92
N VAL A 33 2.60 -14.44 -11.85
CA VAL A 33 4.06 -14.32 -12.09
C VAL A 33 4.33 -13.87 -13.52
N GLU A 34 3.64 -14.44 -14.50
CA GLU A 34 3.79 -14.07 -15.91
C GLU A 34 3.35 -12.63 -16.17
N ARG A 35 2.15 -12.24 -15.72
CA ARG A 35 1.61 -10.89 -15.93
C ARG A 35 2.38 -9.82 -15.17
N SER A 36 3.06 -10.17 -14.07
CA SER A 36 3.88 -9.21 -13.32
C SER A 36 5.14 -8.75 -14.07
N GLY A 37 5.61 -9.52 -15.05
CA GLY A 37 6.86 -9.22 -15.76
C GLY A 37 8.11 -9.21 -14.88
N LEU A 38 8.04 -9.77 -13.65
CA LEU A 38 9.15 -9.77 -12.69
C LEU A 38 10.15 -10.90 -12.93
N LEU A 39 9.75 -11.96 -13.63
CA LEU A 39 10.55 -13.16 -13.78
C LEU A 39 11.96 -12.87 -14.36
N PRO A 40 12.15 -12.08 -15.44
CA PRO A 40 13.48 -11.81 -15.98
C PRO A 40 14.43 -11.13 -14.98
N ALA A 41 13.91 -10.21 -14.16
CA ALA A 41 14.71 -9.52 -13.16
C ALA A 41 15.15 -10.45 -12.02
N VAL A 42 14.23 -11.30 -11.55
CA VAL A 42 14.53 -12.29 -10.49
C VAL A 42 15.44 -13.39 -11.01
N GLU A 43 15.29 -13.81 -12.26
CA GLU A 43 16.22 -14.73 -12.93
C GLU A 43 17.63 -14.15 -13.00
N ALA A 44 17.76 -12.90 -13.44
CA ALA A 44 19.05 -12.22 -13.50
C ALA A 44 19.72 -12.11 -12.13
N ALA A 45 18.97 -11.80 -11.07
CA ALA A 45 19.49 -11.73 -9.70
C ALA A 45 19.94 -13.09 -9.15
N LEU A 46 19.26 -14.17 -9.53
CA LEU A 46 19.58 -15.53 -9.07
C LEU A 46 20.64 -16.23 -9.94
N HIS A 47 20.82 -15.81 -11.19
CA HIS A 47 21.73 -16.43 -12.13
C HIS A 47 23.18 -16.06 -11.84
N HIS A 48 24.06 -17.07 -11.90
CA HIS A 48 25.50 -16.86 -11.95
C HIS A 48 26.00 -17.38 -13.30
N GLN A 49 26.83 -16.60 -13.99
CA GLN A 49 27.36 -16.94 -15.31
C GLN A 49 28.26 -18.19 -15.30
N VAL A 50 28.77 -18.57 -14.13
CA VAL A 50 29.68 -19.70 -13.94
C VAL A 50 29.14 -20.66 -12.89
N GLY A 51 29.39 -21.96 -13.09
CA GLY A 51 29.06 -23.01 -12.13
C GLY A 51 27.96 -23.97 -12.59
N ALA A 52 27.55 -24.87 -11.68
CA ALA A 52 26.54 -25.88 -11.97
C ALA A 52 25.15 -25.24 -12.18
N PRO A 53 24.31 -25.82 -13.07
CA PRO A 53 22.95 -25.34 -13.28
C PRO A 53 22.15 -25.28 -11.97
N ARG A 54 21.39 -24.19 -11.81
CA ARG A 54 20.60 -23.95 -10.60
C ARG A 54 19.41 -24.93 -10.55
N LYS A 55 19.32 -25.70 -9.47
CA LYS A 55 18.24 -26.68 -9.24
C LYS A 55 16.91 -26.08 -8.78
N PHE A 56 16.91 -24.83 -8.29
CA PHE A 56 15.73 -24.10 -7.82
C PHE A 56 15.61 -22.76 -8.55
N THR A 57 14.63 -22.66 -9.45
CA THR A 57 14.51 -21.55 -10.40
C THR A 57 13.83 -20.32 -9.79
N ALA A 58 13.96 -19.16 -10.45
CA ALA A 58 13.21 -17.95 -10.11
C ALA A 58 11.68 -18.17 -10.24
N ARG A 59 11.26 -18.89 -11.29
CA ARG A 59 9.87 -19.28 -11.51
C ARG A 59 9.33 -20.10 -10.34
N ALA A 60 10.11 -21.07 -9.85
CA ALA A 60 9.75 -21.84 -8.67
C ALA A 60 9.61 -20.95 -7.43
N LEU A 61 10.58 -20.06 -7.17
CA LEU A 61 10.54 -19.13 -6.05
C LEU A 61 9.27 -18.27 -6.07
N LEU A 62 9.03 -17.51 -7.15
CA LEU A 62 7.90 -16.60 -7.25
C LEU A 62 6.56 -17.33 -7.22
N THR A 63 6.47 -18.47 -7.94
CA THR A 63 5.22 -19.25 -7.98
C THR A 63 4.92 -19.88 -6.63
N GLY A 64 5.93 -20.44 -5.94
CA GLY A 64 5.74 -21.03 -4.60
C GLY A 64 5.27 -20.00 -3.58
N LEU A 65 5.88 -18.80 -3.57
CA LEU A 65 5.44 -17.68 -2.74
C LEU A 65 3.99 -17.28 -3.05
N ALA A 66 3.66 -17.11 -4.33
CA ALA A 66 2.33 -16.73 -4.77
C ALA A 66 1.27 -17.80 -4.45
N VAL A 67 1.56 -19.09 -4.65
CA VAL A 67 0.66 -20.19 -4.26
C VAL A 67 0.35 -20.14 -2.77
N HIS A 68 1.36 -19.95 -1.94
CA HIS A 68 1.21 -19.89 -0.49
C HIS A 68 0.36 -18.70 -0.05
N ALA A 69 0.63 -17.51 -0.62
CA ALA A 69 -0.15 -16.31 -0.39
C ALA A 69 -1.63 -16.46 -0.82
N LEU A 70 -1.86 -17.03 -2.02
CA LEU A 70 -3.19 -17.29 -2.58
C LEU A 70 -4.00 -18.34 -1.79
N ARG A 71 -3.32 -19.17 -1.00
CA ARG A 71 -3.93 -20.11 -0.06
C ARG A 71 -4.19 -19.49 1.32
N LEU A 72 -3.83 -18.22 1.53
CA LEU A 72 -3.99 -17.50 2.81
C LEU A 72 -3.34 -18.26 3.97
N GLU A 73 -2.12 -18.74 3.74
CA GLU A 73 -1.28 -19.42 4.72
C GLU A 73 -0.18 -18.48 5.25
N GLU A 74 0.36 -18.78 6.42
CA GLU A 74 1.44 -17.99 7.02
C GLU A 74 2.72 -18.08 6.18
N MET A 75 3.26 -16.94 5.76
CA MET A 75 4.42 -16.81 4.84
C MET A 75 5.78 -17.20 5.47
N HIS A 76 5.82 -18.26 6.27
CA HIS A 76 7.04 -18.87 6.75
C HIS A 76 7.68 -19.73 5.65
N LEU A 77 8.98 -19.55 5.40
CA LEU A 77 9.70 -20.32 4.37
C LEU A 77 9.65 -21.84 4.62
N THR A 78 9.53 -22.28 5.88
CA THR A 78 9.31 -23.69 6.23
C THR A 78 7.96 -24.22 5.75
N ARG A 79 6.91 -23.41 5.73
CA ARG A 79 5.57 -23.77 5.20
C ARG A 79 5.49 -23.61 3.68
N ILE A 80 6.24 -22.68 3.12
CA ILE A 80 6.40 -22.59 1.66
C ILE A 80 7.13 -23.84 1.14
N LEU A 81 8.11 -24.36 1.88
CA LEU A 81 8.77 -25.62 1.54
C LEU A 81 7.78 -26.79 1.42
N THR A 82 6.86 -26.95 2.38
CA THR A 82 5.84 -28.01 2.31
C THR A 82 4.92 -27.85 1.11
N THR A 83 4.68 -26.61 0.67
CA THR A 83 3.91 -26.34 -0.57
C THR A 83 4.59 -26.97 -1.78
N PHE A 84 5.93 -26.99 -1.86
CA PHE A 84 6.65 -27.65 -2.96
C PHE A 84 6.55 -29.18 -2.88
N ASP A 85 6.54 -29.75 -1.67
CA ASP A 85 6.40 -31.19 -1.47
C ASP A 85 5.02 -31.70 -1.93
N ASP A 86 3.98 -30.87 -1.77
CA ASP A 86 2.61 -31.18 -2.21
C ASP A 86 2.40 -31.01 -3.73
N LEU A 87 3.36 -30.43 -4.47
CA LEU A 87 3.18 -30.18 -5.91
C LEU A 87 3.19 -31.49 -6.72
N PRO A 88 2.26 -31.66 -7.68
CA PRO A 88 2.28 -32.81 -8.57
C PRO A 88 3.56 -32.81 -9.44
N PRO A 89 4.05 -33.98 -9.89
CA PRO A 89 5.28 -34.07 -10.68
C PRO A 89 5.28 -33.22 -11.95
N SER A 90 4.13 -33.03 -12.61
CA SER A 90 3.99 -32.14 -13.76
C SER A 90 4.28 -30.68 -13.39
N ALA A 91 3.63 -30.16 -12.36
CA ALA A 91 3.86 -28.80 -11.87
C ALA A 91 5.32 -28.57 -11.47
N ARG A 92 5.97 -29.56 -10.85
CA ARG A 92 7.39 -29.45 -10.49
C ARG A 92 8.27 -29.30 -11.74
N ARG A 93 7.99 -30.05 -12.81
CA ARG A 93 8.69 -29.91 -14.10
C ARG A 93 8.41 -28.56 -14.76
N ASP A 94 7.17 -28.08 -14.74
CA ASP A 94 6.79 -26.79 -15.31
C ASP A 94 7.47 -25.61 -14.58
N LEU A 95 7.77 -25.78 -13.29
CA LEU A 95 8.57 -24.83 -12.51
C LEU A 95 10.10 -24.99 -12.73
N GLY A 96 10.54 -25.94 -13.56
CA GLY A 96 11.95 -26.20 -13.83
C GLY A 96 12.71 -26.85 -12.65
N LEU A 97 12.01 -27.56 -11.76
CA LEU A 97 12.64 -28.25 -10.63
C LEU A 97 13.24 -29.59 -11.10
N SER A 98 14.54 -29.75 -10.91
CA SER A 98 15.28 -30.96 -11.30
C SER A 98 15.39 -32.02 -10.18
N GLY A 99 14.73 -31.81 -9.04
CA GLY A 99 14.82 -32.69 -7.86
C GLY A 99 14.04 -32.17 -6.65
N PRO A 100 14.27 -32.75 -5.45
CA PRO A 100 13.71 -32.26 -4.19
C PRO A 100 14.13 -30.82 -3.91
N VAL A 101 13.19 -30.03 -3.37
CA VAL A 101 13.47 -28.67 -2.92
C VAL A 101 13.93 -28.78 -1.47
N THR A 102 15.01 -28.09 -1.11
CA THR A 102 15.49 -28.05 0.27
C THR A 102 15.28 -26.66 0.85
N TYR A 103 15.16 -26.57 2.18
CA TYR A 103 15.08 -25.29 2.88
C TYR A 103 16.23 -24.35 2.51
N ARG A 104 17.47 -24.88 2.41
CA ARG A 104 18.65 -24.10 2.04
C ARG A 104 18.52 -23.47 0.65
N MET A 105 17.95 -24.19 -0.32
CA MET A 105 17.74 -23.67 -1.68
C MET A 105 16.71 -22.53 -1.69
N LEU A 106 15.57 -22.74 -1.03
CA LEU A 106 14.51 -21.74 -0.89
C LEU A 106 14.99 -20.49 -0.13
N TRP A 107 15.60 -20.68 1.05
CA TRP A 107 16.17 -19.62 1.87
C TRP A 107 17.17 -18.78 1.08
N HIS A 108 18.15 -19.43 0.43
CA HIS A 108 19.16 -18.72 -0.34
C HIS A 108 18.54 -17.89 -1.48
N ALA A 109 17.61 -18.47 -2.25
CA ALA A 109 16.96 -17.75 -3.34
C ALA A 109 16.13 -16.56 -2.84
N TYR A 110 15.38 -16.73 -1.74
CA TYR A 110 14.64 -15.66 -1.08
C TYR A 110 15.58 -14.55 -0.58
N THR A 111 16.67 -14.89 0.11
CA THR A 111 17.65 -13.92 0.61
C THR A 111 18.34 -13.15 -0.52
N VAL A 112 18.66 -13.78 -1.64
CA VAL A 112 19.24 -13.09 -2.80
C VAL A 112 18.25 -12.09 -3.39
N LEU A 113 16.98 -12.47 -3.54
CA LEU A 113 15.94 -11.55 -4.00
C LEU A 113 15.77 -10.35 -3.07
N VAL A 114 15.63 -10.58 -1.75
CA VAL A 114 15.48 -9.52 -0.75
C VAL A 114 16.67 -8.58 -0.78
N ARG A 115 17.91 -9.11 -0.77
CA ARG A 115 19.12 -8.27 -0.86
C ARG A 115 19.20 -7.46 -2.15
N ALA A 116 18.74 -8.01 -3.27
CA ALA A 116 18.73 -7.28 -4.54
C ALA A 116 17.73 -6.13 -4.51
N LEU A 117 16.57 -6.32 -3.86
CA LEU A 117 15.58 -5.27 -3.65
C LEU A 117 16.10 -4.19 -2.69
N ASP A 118 16.63 -4.57 -1.53
CA ASP A 118 17.13 -3.65 -0.51
C ASP A 118 18.29 -2.80 -1.02
N ASN A 119 19.19 -3.40 -1.82
CA ASN A 119 20.33 -2.70 -2.39
C ASN A 119 19.98 -1.95 -3.69
N GLY A 120 18.74 -2.04 -4.18
CA GLY A 120 18.33 -1.42 -5.45
C GLY A 120 19.04 -1.98 -6.68
N THR A 121 19.52 -3.22 -6.63
CA THR A 121 20.26 -3.86 -7.73
C THR A 121 19.39 -4.79 -8.59
N LEU A 122 18.15 -5.05 -8.18
CA LEU A 122 17.21 -5.81 -8.99
C LEU A 122 16.81 -4.99 -10.22
N ALA A 123 16.99 -5.56 -11.42
CA ALA A 123 16.64 -4.88 -12.68
C ALA A 123 16.29 -5.90 -13.77
N VAL A 124 15.49 -5.48 -14.74
CA VAL A 124 15.28 -6.25 -15.97
C VAL A 124 16.59 -6.26 -16.76
N PRO A 125 17.12 -7.45 -17.11
CA PRO A 125 18.38 -7.54 -17.84
C PRO A 125 18.24 -6.99 -19.27
N HIS A 126 19.34 -6.47 -19.79
CA HIS A 126 19.44 -5.92 -21.14
C HIS A 126 20.75 -6.32 -21.82
N HIS A 127 20.76 -6.34 -23.15
CA HIS A 127 21.95 -6.57 -23.96
C HIS A 127 21.91 -5.69 -25.20
N HIS A 128 22.99 -4.94 -25.44
CA HIS A 128 23.23 -4.22 -26.69
C HIS A 128 24.75 -3.96 -26.85
N PRO A 129 25.24 -3.65 -28.07
CA PRO A 129 26.64 -3.27 -28.26
C PRO A 129 27.05 -2.16 -27.28
N GLY A 130 28.20 -2.33 -26.62
CA GLY A 130 28.69 -1.40 -25.59
C GLY A 130 28.22 -1.68 -24.14
N HIS A 131 27.32 -2.63 -23.91
CA HIS A 131 26.91 -3.04 -22.56
C HIS A 131 26.77 -4.57 -22.48
N GLN A 132 27.69 -5.25 -21.78
CA GLN A 132 27.54 -6.67 -21.48
C GLN A 132 26.75 -6.87 -20.19
N ALA A 133 25.80 -7.81 -20.23
CA ALA A 133 25.03 -8.22 -19.06
C ALA A 133 25.97 -8.83 -18.00
N GLY A 134 25.96 -8.28 -16.77
CA GLY A 134 26.66 -8.88 -15.62
C GLY A 134 27.62 -7.96 -14.87
N THR A 135 28.01 -6.81 -15.43
CA THR A 135 28.69 -5.77 -14.65
C THR A 135 27.61 -4.87 -14.06
N GLY A 136 27.41 -4.90 -12.74
CA GLY A 136 26.59 -3.94 -12.00
C GLY A 136 27.11 -2.49 -12.06
N ALA A 137 27.75 -2.10 -13.16
CA ALA A 137 28.42 -0.84 -13.41
C ALA A 137 27.57 0.15 -14.23
N GLY A 138 26.27 -0.12 -14.41
CA GLY A 138 25.36 0.74 -15.18
C GLY A 138 24.59 1.77 -14.34
N ALA A 139 24.57 1.65 -13.01
CA ALA A 139 23.90 2.61 -12.15
C ALA A 139 24.82 2.99 -10.99
N ALA A 140 25.41 4.19 -11.07
CA ALA A 140 25.98 4.81 -9.88
C ALA A 140 24.88 4.88 -8.79
N PRO A 141 25.19 4.65 -7.51
CA PRO A 141 24.21 4.81 -6.45
C PRO A 141 23.74 6.28 -6.41
N GLY A 142 22.50 6.54 -6.83
CA GLY A 142 21.85 7.84 -6.67
C GLY A 142 21.44 8.63 -7.94
N GLY A 143 21.41 8.05 -9.15
CA GLY A 143 20.94 8.75 -10.38
C GLY A 143 19.95 7.93 -11.22
N PRO A 144 19.09 8.56 -12.06
CA PRO A 144 17.95 7.90 -12.68
C PRO A 144 18.38 6.90 -13.77
N GLY A 145 18.51 5.63 -13.39
CA GLY A 145 17.49 4.61 -13.66
C GLY A 145 17.10 4.27 -15.10
N HIS A 146 17.78 4.71 -16.14
CA HIS A 146 17.51 4.26 -17.51
C HIS A 146 18.78 3.98 -18.31
N CYS A 147 18.73 2.96 -19.15
CA CYS A 147 19.77 2.78 -20.15
C CYS A 147 19.66 3.91 -21.20
N PRO A 148 20.78 4.54 -21.62
CA PRO A 148 20.74 5.61 -22.62
C PRO A 148 20.36 5.12 -24.03
N VAL A 149 20.35 3.80 -24.26
CA VAL A 149 19.98 3.22 -25.55
C VAL A 149 18.47 3.23 -25.73
N ALA A 150 18.00 3.92 -26.76
CA ALA A 150 16.59 3.98 -27.10
C ALA A 150 16.01 2.58 -27.35
N GLY A 151 14.85 2.29 -26.75
CA GLY A 151 14.19 0.99 -26.85
C GLY A 151 14.82 -0.13 -26.01
N CYS A 152 15.80 0.19 -25.16
CA CYS A 152 16.39 -0.78 -24.26
C CYS A 152 15.39 -1.21 -23.17
N PRO A 153 15.24 -2.53 -22.89
CA PRO A 153 14.31 -3.03 -21.88
C PRO A 153 14.80 -2.89 -20.43
N TYR A 154 15.95 -2.24 -20.21
CA TYR A 154 16.49 -2.07 -18.85
C TYR A 154 15.56 -1.23 -18.00
N GLU A 155 15.24 -1.77 -16.82
CA GLU A 155 14.42 -1.11 -15.84
C GLU A 155 14.83 -1.54 -14.43
N PRO A 156 15.17 -0.60 -13.54
CA PRO A 156 15.37 -0.90 -12.13
C PRO A 156 14.03 -1.29 -11.48
N VAL A 157 14.03 -2.38 -10.73
CA VAL A 157 12.85 -2.89 -10.03
C VAL A 157 13.02 -2.60 -8.54
N THR A 158 12.47 -1.49 -8.10
CA THR A 158 12.42 -1.13 -6.67
C THR A 158 11.39 -2.02 -5.93
N VAL A 159 11.40 -2.00 -4.59
CA VAL A 159 10.33 -2.64 -3.79
C VAL A 159 8.94 -2.14 -4.20
N SER A 160 8.78 -0.83 -4.44
CA SER A 160 7.52 -0.23 -4.89
C SER A 160 7.09 -0.76 -6.26
N THR A 161 8.02 -0.83 -7.23
CA THR A 161 7.77 -1.41 -8.55
C THR A 161 7.43 -2.90 -8.45
N PHE A 162 8.13 -3.65 -7.59
CA PHE A 162 7.93 -5.07 -7.39
C PHE A 162 6.53 -5.37 -6.85
N THR A 163 6.11 -4.69 -5.78
CA THR A 163 4.78 -4.88 -5.20
C THR A 163 3.68 -4.34 -6.09
N GLY A 164 3.91 -3.23 -6.80
CA GLY A 164 2.95 -2.61 -7.72
C GLY A 164 2.64 -3.53 -8.91
N ARG A 165 3.68 -4.14 -9.49
CA ARG A 165 3.53 -5.12 -10.59
C ARG A 165 2.76 -6.36 -10.15
N LEU A 166 3.04 -6.90 -8.97
CA LEU A 166 2.28 -8.05 -8.44
C LEU A 166 0.82 -7.69 -8.21
N LEU A 167 0.55 -6.53 -7.64
CA LEU A 167 -0.82 -6.10 -7.35
C LEU A 167 -1.60 -5.85 -8.65
N ASN A 168 -1.03 -5.12 -9.60
CA ASN A 168 -1.64 -4.88 -10.90
C ASN A 168 -1.87 -6.19 -11.67
N ALA A 169 -0.91 -7.12 -11.65
CA ALA A 169 -1.06 -8.44 -12.26
C ALA A 169 -2.16 -9.30 -11.62
N SER A 170 -2.56 -8.99 -10.38
CA SER A 170 -3.65 -9.67 -9.68
C SER A 170 -5.04 -9.20 -10.13
N LEU A 171 -5.14 -8.01 -10.76
CA LEU A 171 -6.40 -7.48 -11.29
C LEU A 171 -6.80 -8.26 -12.56
N PRO A 172 -8.08 -8.63 -12.73
CA PRO A 172 -8.55 -9.27 -13.96
C PRO A 172 -8.30 -8.40 -15.21
N ASP A 173 -8.04 -9.01 -16.35
CA ASP A 173 -7.98 -8.26 -17.62
C ASP A 173 -9.33 -7.58 -17.91
N GLY A 174 -9.29 -6.34 -18.40
CA GLY A 174 -10.48 -5.53 -18.64
C GLY A 174 -11.17 -4.99 -17.38
N PHE A 175 -10.61 -5.23 -16.19
CA PHE A 175 -11.12 -4.62 -14.96
C PHE A 175 -10.96 -3.10 -15.04
N SER A 176 -12.10 -2.40 -15.08
CA SER A 176 -12.14 -0.95 -15.30
C SER A 176 -12.08 -0.20 -13.97
N LEU A 177 -11.02 0.60 -13.81
CA LEU A 177 -10.93 1.56 -12.73
C LEU A 177 -11.74 2.81 -13.04
N THR A 178 -12.28 3.44 -12.01
CA THR A 178 -13.11 4.65 -12.09
C THR A 178 -12.31 5.92 -12.33
N GLY A 179 -10.99 5.88 -12.16
CA GLY A 179 -10.13 7.05 -12.09
C GLY A 179 -10.18 7.80 -10.75
N ALA A 180 -10.86 7.23 -9.74
CA ALA A 180 -10.89 7.75 -8.37
C ALA A 180 -10.39 6.68 -7.39
N LEU A 181 -9.54 7.10 -6.45
CA LEU A 181 -9.00 6.22 -5.40
C LEU A 181 -9.16 6.84 -4.02
N ALA A 182 -9.38 5.98 -3.02
CA ALA A 182 -9.31 6.33 -1.61
C ALA A 182 -7.97 5.88 -1.04
N VAL A 183 -7.33 6.74 -0.25
CA VAL A 183 -6.10 6.44 0.47
C VAL A 183 -6.35 6.44 1.97
N ASP A 184 -5.86 5.38 2.61
CA ASP A 184 -5.78 5.29 4.06
C ASP A 184 -4.47 4.60 4.48
N SER A 185 -4.06 4.79 5.73
CA SER A 185 -2.96 4.06 6.35
C SER A 185 -3.44 3.34 7.60
N THR A 186 -3.03 2.09 7.80
CA THR A 186 -3.32 1.32 9.01
C THR A 186 -2.04 0.84 9.67
N ASP A 187 -2.07 0.70 11.00
CA ASP A 187 -0.97 0.12 11.75
C ASP A 187 -0.74 -1.35 11.35
N PHE A 188 0.50 -1.67 11.00
CA PHE A 188 0.95 -3.04 10.74
C PHE A 188 2.03 -3.40 11.76
N GLU A 189 1.57 -3.87 12.93
CA GLU A 189 2.43 -4.26 14.03
C GLU A 189 3.19 -5.55 13.71
N THR A 190 4.47 -5.56 14.10
CA THR A 190 5.36 -6.70 13.89
C THR A 190 5.69 -7.35 15.24
N TRP A 191 6.23 -8.57 15.21
CA TRP A 191 6.77 -9.22 16.40
C TRP A 191 8.18 -8.74 16.77
N ALA A 192 8.64 -7.62 16.21
CA ALA A 192 9.95 -7.06 16.50
C ALA A 192 10.07 -6.77 18.00
N ARG A 193 10.96 -7.52 18.68
CA ARG A 193 11.20 -7.31 20.11
C ARG A 193 11.80 -5.92 20.31
N ARG A 194 11.14 -5.13 21.14
CA ARG A 194 11.66 -3.86 21.64
C ARG A 194 12.93 -4.07 22.49
N ARG A 195 13.96 -3.29 22.16
CA ARG A 195 15.30 -3.24 22.76
C ARG A 195 15.49 -2.04 23.69
N ALA A 196 14.70 -0.98 23.52
CA ALA A 196 14.70 0.17 24.41
C ALA A 196 13.29 0.73 24.62
N ARG A 197 13.03 1.33 25.78
CA ARG A 197 11.75 1.96 26.15
C ARG A 197 11.42 3.13 25.24
N SER A 198 10.12 3.38 25.05
CA SER A 198 9.63 4.60 24.40
C SER A 198 9.86 5.80 25.32
N GLY A 199 10.02 6.98 24.72
CA GLY A 199 10.02 8.23 25.45
C GLY A 199 8.65 8.53 26.10
N ARG A 200 8.51 9.75 26.65
CA ARG A 200 7.19 10.23 27.11
C ARG A 200 6.20 10.41 25.97
N GLU A 201 6.71 10.74 24.80
CA GLU A 201 5.98 10.89 23.55
C GLU A 201 6.48 9.83 22.57
N PRO A 202 5.59 9.33 21.68
CA PRO A 202 6.02 8.39 20.68
C PRO A 202 6.97 9.05 19.68
N ASP A 203 7.98 8.30 19.23
CA ASP A 203 8.89 8.72 18.18
C ASP A 203 8.19 8.66 16.82
N VAL A 204 7.34 9.64 16.53
CA VAL A 204 6.63 9.82 15.25
C VAL A 204 7.08 11.11 14.57
N ASP A 205 6.84 11.21 13.26
CA ASP A 205 7.11 12.43 12.49
C ASP A 205 6.47 13.68 13.14
N PRO A 206 7.13 14.85 13.12
CA PRO A 206 6.58 16.06 13.73
C PRO A 206 5.23 16.52 13.17
N ASP A 207 4.95 16.20 11.89
CA ASP A 207 3.67 16.52 11.23
C ASP A 207 2.60 15.44 11.51
N HIS A 208 2.87 14.46 12.38
CA HIS A 208 1.90 13.45 12.79
C HIS A 208 0.71 14.09 13.53
N PRO A 209 -0.53 13.59 13.34
CA PRO A 209 -1.69 14.08 14.09
C PRO A 209 -1.50 14.05 15.62
N PRO A 210 -2.15 14.96 16.38
CA PRO A 210 -1.96 15.02 17.82
C PRO A 210 -2.23 13.69 18.54
N VAL A 211 -1.29 13.25 19.37
CA VAL A 211 -1.45 12.10 20.27
C VAL A 211 -2.49 12.43 21.33
N THR A 212 -3.46 11.54 21.57
CA THR A 212 -4.53 11.82 22.54
C THR A 212 -4.00 11.77 23.97
N LYS A 213 -4.46 12.72 24.81
CA LYS A 213 -4.03 12.85 26.22
C LYS A 213 -4.37 11.64 27.09
N ASP A 214 -5.36 10.85 26.68
CA ASP A 214 -5.82 9.63 27.38
C ASP A 214 -5.03 8.38 26.98
N THR A 215 -3.93 8.53 26.22
CA THR A 215 -3.03 7.42 25.89
C THR A 215 -2.47 6.80 27.18
N PRO A 216 -2.78 5.54 27.50
CA PRO A 216 -2.26 4.86 28.66
C PRO A 216 -0.75 4.78 28.53
N LYS A 217 -0.05 5.22 29.57
CA LYS A 217 1.39 4.98 29.68
C LYS A 217 1.64 3.47 29.57
N LEU A 218 2.68 3.05 28.86
CA LEU A 218 3.13 1.66 28.84
C LEU A 218 3.32 1.17 30.30
N ARG A 219 2.33 0.40 30.80
CA ARG A 219 2.22 -0.02 32.21
C ARG A 219 3.04 -1.26 32.54
N ARG A 220 3.67 -1.92 31.56
CA ARG A 220 4.45 -3.14 31.82
C ARG A 220 5.83 -2.79 32.37
N ARG A 221 6.32 -3.61 33.31
CA ARG A 221 7.76 -3.69 33.66
C ARG A 221 8.53 -4.01 32.38
N CYS A 222 8.95 -2.98 31.66
CA CYS A 222 9.89 -3.15 30.56
C CYS A 222 11.24 -3.55 31.15
N PRO A 223 11.90 -4.57 30.59
CA PRO A 223 13.32 -4.78 30.83
C PRO A 223 14.11 -3.48 30.63
N PRO A 224 15.27 -3.32 31.31
CA PRO A 224 16.16 -2.20 31.02
C PRO A 224 16.54 -2.18 29.54
N ASP A 225 16.94 -1.00 29.06
CA ASP A 225 17.33 -0.81 27.66
C ASP A 225 18.57 -1.67 27.36
N ASP A 226 18.53 -2.41 26.25
CA ASP A 226 19.65 -3.23 25.80
C ASP A 226 20.82 -2.30 25.41
N PRO A 227 22.09 -2.67 25.68
CA PRO A 227 23.24 -1.83 25.35
C PRO A 227 23.26 -1.37 23.88
N GLY A 228 23.43 -0.06 23.68
CA GLY A 228 23.44 0.54 22.35
C GLY A 228 22.06 0.75 21.72
N TYR A 229 20.98 0.72 22.51
CA TYR A 229 19.63 1.12 22.10
C TYR A 229 19.06 2.23 23.01
N PRO A 230 18.17 3.10 22.49
CA PRO A 230 17.79 3.20 21.08
C PRO A 230 18.95 3.69 20.21
N ARG A 231 18.94 3.31 18.92
CA ARG A 231 19.92 3.81 17.93
C ARG A 231 19.31 4.97 17.15
N THR A 232 20.15 5.84 16.62
CA THR A 232 19.69 6.80 15.62
C THR A 232 19.56 6.09 14.27
N GLY A 233 18.37 6.18 13.69
CA GLY A 233 18.03 5.67 12.37
C GLY A 233 18.68 6.44 11.23
N HIS A 234 18.60 5.88 10.02
CA HIS A 234 19.04 6.57 8.80
C HIS A 234 18.23 7.85 8.51
N ASP A 235 17.01 7.92 9.05
CA ASP A 235 16.04 9.01 8.99
C ASP A 235 16.15 9.98 10.18
N GLY A 236 17.12 9.79 11.07
CA GLY A 236 17.32 10.60 12.28
C GLY A 236 16.38 10.26 13.44
N ARG A 237 15.36 9.42 13.20
CA ARG A 237 14.41 8.92 14.20
C ARG A 237 15.01 7.82 15.08
N LEU A 238 14.39 7.53 16.21
CA LEU A 238 14.85 6.52 17.15
C LEU A 238 14.47 5.10 16.70
N GLN A 239 15.48 4.24 16.66
CA GLN A 239 15.33 2.82 16.42
C GLN A 239 15.31 2.04 17.74
N HIS A 240 14.14 1.50 18.08
CA HIS A 240 13.93 0.72 19.32
C HIS A 240 13.98 -0.80 19.12
N THR A 241 14.26 -1.28 17.91
CA THR A 241 14.19 -2.68 17.49
C THR A 241 15.44 -3.06 16.68
N ILE A 242 15.73 -4.35 16.53
CA ILE A 242 16.86 -4.80 15.67
C ILE A 242 16.57 -4.52 14.21
N ASP A 243 15.33 -4.78 13.80
CA ASP A 243 14.84 -4.50 12.47
C ASP A 243 14.80 -2.98 12.27
N PRO A 244 15.56 -2.42 11.32
CA PRO A 244 15.57 -0.98 11.09
C PRO A 244 14.23 -0.44 10.59
N ASP A 245 13.36 -1.24 9.98
CA ASP A 245 12.11 -0.72 9.43
C ASP A 245 10.91 -0.92 10.37
N ALA A 246 11.03 -1.84 11.34
CA ALA A 246 10.04 -2.01 12.41
C ALA A 246 10.15 -0.90 13.48
N ARG A 247 9.73 0.32 13.13
CA ARG A 247 9.85 1.54 13.93
C ARG A 247 8.69 1.74 14.91
N GLU A 248 8.87 2.68 15.82
CA GLU A 248 7.83 3.12 16.75
C GLU A 248 6.75 3.93 16.01
N GLY A 249 5.49 3.60 16.24
CA GLY A 249 4.34 4.33 15.71
C GLY A 249 3.25 4.50 16.75
N TYR A 250 2.27 5.35 16.43
CA TYR A 250 1.13 5.63 17.29
C TYR A 250 -0.17 5.25 16.60
N ARG A 251 -1.05 4.53 17.32
CA ARG A 251 -2.42 4.28 16.88
C ARG A 251 -3.41 4.96 17.82
N SER A 252 -4.36 5.69 17.25
CA SER A 252 -5.41 6.39 18.00
C SER A 252 -6.42 5.41 18.58
N GLY A 253 -6.96 5.74 19.75
CA GLY A 253 -8.01 4.96 20.39
C GLY A 253 -9.27 4.88 19.53
N THR A 254 -9.77 3.66 19.33
CA THR A 254 -10.95 3.39 18.49
C THR A 254 -11.85 2.36 19.18
N ASN A 255 -13.16 2.47 19.01
CA ASN A 255 -14.14 1.52 19.58
C ASN A 255 -14.02 1.33 21.10
N GLY A 256 -13.73 2.40 21.84
CA GLY A 256 -13.56 2.37 23.29
C GLY A 256 -12.22 1.80 23.78
N ALA A 257 -11.36 1.33 22.87
CA ALA A 257 -9.98 1.02 23.20
C ALA A 257 -9.15 2.31 23.27
N PRO A 258 -8.26 2.45 24.26
CA PRO A 258 -7.35 3.57 24.31
C PRO A 258 -6.32 3.53 23.17
N GLY A 259 -5.80 4.70 22.78
CA GLY A 259 -4.67 4.78 21.86
C GLY A 259 -3.41 4.18 22.47
N ASN A 260 -2.47 3.70 21.65
CA ASN A 260 -1.25 3.08 22.14
C ASN A 260 -0.09 3.17 21.14
N VAL A 261 1.12 2.96 21.65
CA VAL A 261 2.35 2.86 20.87
C VAL A 261 2.57 1.42 20.41
N PHE A 262 3.09 1.25 19.19
CA PHE A 262 3.44 -0.06 18.63
C PHE A 262 4.79 -0.02 17.90
N CYS A 263 5.34 -1.20 17.60
CA CYS A 263 6.53 -1.33 16.73
C CYS A 263 6.19 -2.07 15.44
N GLY A 264 6.45 -1.46 14.29
CA GLY A 264 6.18 -2.07 13.00
C GLY A 264 6.18 -1.05 11.88
N HIS A 265 5.14 -1.11 11.05
CA HIS A 265 5.02 -0.31 9.85
C HIS A 265 3.67 0.43 9.81
N ASP A 266 3.62 1.51 9.06
CA ASP A 266 2.37 2.06 8.54
C ASP A 266 2.12 1.44 7.16
N LEU A 267 1.01 0.73 7.03
CA LEU A 267 0.55 0.12 5.79
C LEU A 267 -0.39 1.09 5.07
N HIS A 268 0.14 1.76 4.05
CA HIS A 268 -0.61 2.66 3.18
C HIS A 268 -1.24 1.87 2.03
N LEU A 269 -2.54 2.08 1.80
CA LEU A 269 -3.31 1.39 0.77
C LEU A 269 -4.01 2.41 -0.13
N ALA A 270 -3.91 2.22 -1.45
CA ALA A 270 -4.77 2.89 -2.41
C ALA A 270 -5.85 1.91 -2.83
N VAL A 271 -7.11 2.31 -2.68
CA VAL A 271 -8.27 1.47 -2.97
C VAL A 271 -9.13 2.19 -4.00
N GLN A 272 -9.48 1.53 -5.11
CA GLN A 272 -10.43 2.11 -6.05
C GLN A 272 -11.71 2.50 -5.30
N THR A 273 -12.23 3.69 -5.59
CA THR A 273 -13.54 4.13 -5.10
C THR A 273 -14.39 4.61 -6.27
N ARG A 274 -15.67 4.87 -6.04
CA ARG A 274 -16.53 5.51 -7.03
C ARG A 274 -15.99 6.91 -7.35
N ALA A 275 -16.05 7.31 -8.62
CA ALA A 275 -15.88 8.72 -8.98
C ALA A 275 -17.04 9.56 -8.43
N ARG A 276 -16.86 10.88 -8.31
CA ARG A 276 -17.95 11.80 -8.00
C ARG A 276 -19.13 11.61 -8.97
N GLY A 277 -20.34 11.43 -8.45
CA GLY A 277 -21.55 11.14 -9.25
C GLY A 277 -21.62 9.73 -9.86
N GLY A 278 -20.57 8.91 -9.74
CA GLY A 278 -20.51 7.55 -10.30
C GLY A 278 -21.26 6.48 -9.50
N GLY A 279 -21.51 5.34 -10.14
CA GLY A 279 -22.11 4.15 -9.53
C GLY A 279 -21.22 3.46 -8.48
N GLU A 280 -21.80 2.49 -7.76
CA GLU A 280 -21.04 1.63 -6.85
C GLU A 280 -20.06 0.73 -7.62
N VAL A 281 -18.87 0.52 -7.06
CA VAL A 281 -17.81 -0.31 -7.65
C VAL A 281 -17.21 -1.26 -6.62
N PRO A 282 -16.58 -2.36 -7.05
CA PRO A 282 -15.78 -3.18 -6.15
C PRO A 282 -14.60 -2.39 -5.57
N PHE A 283 -14.43 -2.44 -4.25
CA PHE A 283 -13.25 -1.87 -3.59
C PHE A 283 -12.08 -2.83 -3.72
N VAL A 284 -11.16 -2.53 -4.64
CA VAL A 284 -9.93 -3.30 -4.85
C VAL A 284 -8.72 -2.44 -4.53
N VAL A 285 -7.71 -3.04 -3.90
CA VAL A 285 -6.43 -2.38 -3.63
C VAL A 285 -5.65 -2.30 -4.95
N THR A 286 -5.19 -1.10 -5.31
CA THR A 286 -4.45 -0.83 -6.55
C THR A 286 -3.00 -0.40 -6.31
N ALA A 287 -2.66 0.03 -5.09
CA ALA A 287 -1.28 0.20 -4.66
C ALA A 287 -1.12 -0.12 -3.16
N ILE A 288 0.12 -0.47 -2.77
CA ILE A 288 0.49 -0.79 -1.39
C ILE A 288 1.89 -0.27 -1.09
N HIS A 289 2.00 0.54 -0.05
CA HIS A 289 3.26 1.08 0.42
C HIS A 289 3.42 0.82 1.92
N LEU A 290 4.51 0.15 2.28
CA LEU A 290 4.86 -0.15 3.66
C LEU A 290 5.95 0.83 4.09
N ALA A 291 5.61 1.76 4.97
CA ALA A 291 6.56 2.71 5.54
C ALA A 291 6.91 2.27 6.97
N PRO A 292 8.14 2.50 7.46
CA PRO A 292 8.42 2.36 8.89
C PRO A 292 7.39 3.15 9.70
N ALA A 293 6.82 2.57 10.77
CA ALA A 293 5.72 3.22 11.48
C ALA A 293 6.14 4.61 11.97
N GLY A 294 5.20 5.55 12.01
CA GLY A 294 5.44 6.93 12.41
C GLY A 294 6.19 7.75 11.37
N SER A 295 6.41 7.24 10.16
CA SER A 295 6.97 8.03 9.04
C SER A 295 6.01 9.13 8.60
N HIS A 296 6.52 10.14 7.90
CA HIS A 296 5.71 11.24 7.39
C HIS A 296 4.59 10.73 6.46
N LYS A 297 3.33 10.86 6.90
CA LYS A 297 2.15 10.33 6.18
C LYS A 297 2.00 10.84 4.76
N GLY A 298 2.15 12.16 4.54
CA GLY A 298 2.07 12.77 3.21
C GLY A 298 3.08 12.17 2.21
N ARG A 299 4.38 12.13 2.57
CA ARG A 299 5.43 11.53 1.72
C ARG A 299 5.19 10.05 1.42
N ALA A 300 4.81 9.25 2.42
CA ALA A 300 4.47 7.85 2.23
C ALA A 300 3.23 7.67 1.33
N GLY A 301 2.22 8.52 1.49
CA GLY A 301 1.06 8.59 0.60
C GLY A 301 1.43 8.97 -0.82
N ILE A 302 2.35 9.92 -1.04
CA ILE A 302 2.81 10.27 -2.39
C ILE A 302 3.56 9.11 -3.04
N ALA A 303 4.40 8.37 -2.30
CA ALA A 303 5.05 7.16 -2.81
C ALA A 303 4.04 6.07 -3.25
N LEU A 304 2.96 5.91 -2.48
CA LEU A 304 1.83 5.04 -2.84
C LEU A 304 1.12 5.51 -4.12
N ILE A 305 0.88 6.82 -4.25
CA ILE A 305 0.23 7.40 -5.44
C ILE A 305 1.12 7.22 -6.68
N ASP A 306 2.42 7.44 -6.57
CA ASP A 306 3.36 7.23 -7.68
C ASP A 306 3.35 5.77 -8.15
N GLN A 307 3.30 4.83 -7.21
CA GLN A 307 3.16 3.41 -7.52
C GLN A 307 1.84 3.11 -8.26
N HIS A 308 0.72 3.69 -7.83
CA HIS A 308 -0.58 3.53 -8.49
C HIS A 308 -0.56 4.09 -9.92
N LEU A 309 -0.07 5.33 -10.09
CA LEU A 309 -0.05 6.03 -11.37
C LEU A 309 0.84 5.36 -12.41
N ALA A 310 1.89 4.64 -11.98
CA ALA A 310 2.73 3.85 -12.88
C ALA A 310 1.94 2.78 -13.66
N HIS A 311 0.81 2.32 -13.13
CA HIS A 311 -0.07 1.36 -13.80
C HIS A 311 -1.41 1.97 -14.25
N HIS A 312 -1.82 3.08 -13.62
CA HIS A 312 -3.15 3.67 -13.80
C HIS A 312 -3.07 5.20 -13.99
N PRO A 313 -2.47 5.68 -15.09
CA PRO A 313 -2.15 7.09 -15.31
C PRO A 313 -3.39 8.00 -15.53
N HIS A 314 -4.56 7.41 -15.81
CA HIS A 314 -5.81 8.14 -16.03
C HIS A 314 -6.61 8.40 -14.74
N THR A 315 -5.96 8.27 -13.58
CA THR A 315 -6.56 8.63 -12.31
C THR A 315 -6.62 10.15 -12.18
N GLY A 316 -7.77 10.70 -11.78
CA GLY A 316 -7.98 12.13 -11.63
C GLY A 316 -8.39 12.58 -10.22
N GLU A 317 -8.78 11.65 -9.33
CA GLU A 317 -9.30 12.01 -8.00
C GLU A 317 -8.67 11.13 -6.91
N VAL A 318 -8.26 11.77 -5.81
CA VAL A 318 -7.76 11.11 -4.59
C VAL A 318 -8.58 11.56 -3.40
N VAL A 319 -9.32 10.63 -2.81
CA VAL A 319 -10.01 10.81 -1.54
C VAL A 319 -9.10 10.36 -0.41
N ALA A 320 -8.90 11.17 0.61
CA ALA A 320 -8.03 10.82 1.73
C ALA A 320 -8.69 11.12 3.08
N ASP A 321 -8.33 10.32 4.06
CA ASP A 321 -8.76 10.49 5.44
C ASP A 321 -8.09 11.72 6.10
N ARG A 322 -8.38 11.90 7.38
CA ARG A 322 -7.82 13.02 8.15
C ARG A 322 -6.31 12.88 8.35
N GLY A 323 -5.77 11.67 8.42
CA GLY A 323 -4.34 11.42 8.56
C GLY A 323 -3.49 12.14 7.51
N TYR A 324 -3.94 12.18 6.25
CA TYR A 324 -3.27 12.94 5.20
C TYR A 324 -3.70 14.41 5.14
N SER A 325 -4.94 14.70 5.50
CA SER A 325 -5.47 16.07 5.49
C SER A 325 -4.82 16.98 6.55
N TYR A 326 -4.19 16.40 7.58
CA TYR A 326 -3.35 17.12 8.55
C TYR A 326 -1.96 17.48 8.01
N CYS A 327 -1.51 16.86 6.92
CA CYS A 327 -0.22 17.20 6.32
C CYS A 327 -0.24 18.61 5.72
N THR A 328 0.92 19.25 5.67
CA THR A 328 1.04 20.56 5.03
C THR A 328 0.77 20.47 3.52
N PRO A 329 0.27 21.56 2.88
CA PRO A 329 0.01 21.55 1.45
C PRO A 329 1.23 21.14 0.60
N THR A 330 2.45 21.49 1.01
CA THR A 330 3.71 21.19 0.30
C THR A 330 4.08 19.71 0.31
N THR A 331 3.65 18.95 1.32
CA THR A 331 3.95 17.52 1.45
C THR A 331 2.81 16.61 1.02
N TRP A 332 1.62 17.16 0.72
CA TRP A 332 0.45 16.39 0.30
C TRP A 332 -0.31 17.01 -0.88
N ALA A 333 -1.01 18.12 -0.68
CA ALA A 333 -1.95 18.67 -1.67
C ALA A 333 -1.27 19.15 -2.98
N HIS A 334 -0.17 19.92 -2.90
CA HIS A 334 0.54 20.39 -4.11
C HIS A 334 1.17 19.23 -4.89
N PRO A 335 1.86 18.26 -4.26
CA PRO A 335 2.33 17.07 -4.96
C PRO A 335 1.23 16.30 -5.71
N LEU A 336 0.02 16.18 -5.16
CA LEU A 336 -1.12 15.56 -5.84
C LEU A 336 -1.55 16.38 -7.06
N ARG A 337 -1.75 17.69 -6.89
CA ARG A 337 -2.19 18.57 -7.99
C ARG A 337 -1.17 18.64 -9.13
N ARG A 338 0.14 18.63 -8.83
CA ARG A 338 1.20 18.53 -9.86
C ARG A 338 1.15 17.24 -10.68
N ARG A 339 0.48 16.20 -10.19
CA ARG A 339 0.23 14.94 -10.90
C ARG A 339 -1.11 14.95 -11.66
N GLY A 340 -1.82 16.08 -11.69
CA GLY A 340 -3.15 16.20 -12.29
C GLY A 340 -4.26 15.56 -11.46
N LEU A 341 -4.03 15.33 -10.16
CA LEU A 341 -5.02 14.74 -9.25
C LEU A 341 -5.73 15.83 -8.45
N GLU A 342 -7.05 15.73 -8.35
CA GLU A 342 -7.84 16.54 -7.43
C GLU A 342 -7.87 15.88 -6.03
N PRO A 343 -7.33 16.55 -5.00
CA PRO A 343 -7.37 16.03 -3.64
C PRO A 343 -8.72 16.33 -2.96
N VAL A 344 -9.38 15.28 -2.47
CA VAL A 344 -10.64 15.34 -1.73
C VAL A 344 -10.41 14.88 -0.29
N HIS A 345 -10.75 15.72 0.68
CA HIS A 345 -10.41 15.51 2.09
C HIS A 345 -11.66 15.36 2.96
N ASP A 346 -11.60 14.49 3.98
CA ASP A 346 -12.57 14.55 5.07
C ASP A 346 -12.27 15.75 5.98
N LEU A 347 -13.15 16.75 5.94
CA LEU A 347 -13.02 17.97 6.72
C LEU A 347 -13.28 17.75 8.21
N HIS A 348 -12.46 18.38 9.05
CA HIS A 348 -12.67 18.45 10.49
C HIS A 348 -13.98 19.21 10.80
N PRO A 349 -14.71 18.89 11.89
CA PRO A 349 -15.95 19.60 12.23
C PRO A 349 -15.85 21.14 12.30
N ASN A 350 -14.69 21.70 12.67
CA ASN A 350 -14.46 23.16 12.67
C ASN A 350 -14.15 23.76 11.29
N GLN A 351 -13.87 22.92 10.29
CA GLN A 351 -13.66 23.32 8.89
C GLN A 351 -14.96 23.24 8.07
N ARG A 352 -15.96 22.52 8.58
CA ARG A 352 -17.29 22.39 7.97
C ARG A 352 -18.11 23.67 8.16
N GLY A 353 -19.18 23.80 7.38
CA GLY A 353 -20.14 24.90 7.43
C GLY A 353 -20.05 25.85 6.25
N THR A 354 -20.89 26.88 6.31
CA THR A 354 -21.05 27.89 5.23
C THR A 354 -20.23 29.14 5.54
N ARG A 355 -19.51 29.64 4.54
CA ARG A 355 -18.76 30.90 4.57
C ARG A 355 -19.12 31.73 3.34
N PRO A 356 -19.04 33.07 3.39
CA PRO A 356 -19.17 33.90 2.21
C PRO A 356 -18.16 33.48 1.13
N GLY A 357 -18.59 33.47 -0.12
CA GLY A 357 -17.69 33.22 -1.25
C GLY A 357 -16.88 34.46 -1.63
N PRO A 358 -15.90 34.31 -2.55
CA PRO A 358 -15.03 35.41 -2.98
C PRO A 358 -15.77 36.48 -3.81
N LEU A 359 -16.94 36.14 -4.36
CA LEU A 359 -17.78 37.03 -5.18
C LEU A 359 -19.21 37.06 -4.65
N THR A 360 -19.92 38.17 -4.86
CA THR A 360 -21.35 38.29 -4.55
C THR A 360 -22.15 37.22 -5.28
N GLY A 361 -23.11 36.59 -4.60
CA GLY A 361 -23.89 35.49 -5.16
C GLY A 361 -23.21 34.12 -5.07
N THR A 362 -22.09 34.02 -4.34
CA THR A 362 -21.35 32.76 -4.13
C THR A 362 -21.14 32.49 -2.65
N LEU A 363 -21.09 31.20 -2.29
CA LEU A 363 -20.81 30.73 -0.93
C LEU A 363 -19.82 29.57 -0.96
N VAL A 364 -18.97 29.47 0.06
CA VAL A 364 -18.12 28.31 0.28
C VAL A 364 -18.80 27.44 1.34
N LEU A 365 -19.17 26.22 0.96
CA LEU A 365 -19.79 25.25 1.85
C LEU A 365 -18.92 24.01 1.91
N ASP A 366 -18.46 23.65 3.12
CA ASP A 366 -17.62 22.47 3.35
C ASP A 366 -16.42 22.42 2.37
N GLY A 367 -15.77 23.57 2.18
CA GLY A 367 -14.59 23.71 1.31
C GLY A 367 -14.88 23.77 -0.20
N THR A 368 -16.13 23.60 -0.65
CA THR A 368 -16.51 23.69 -2.07
C THR A 368 -17.22 25.02 -2.36
N LEU A 369 -16.93 25.62 -3.52
CA LEU A 369 -17.60 26.84 -3.98
C LEU A 369 -18.94 26.52 -4.65
N PHE A 370 -20.01 27.17 -4.20
CA PHE A 370 -21.37 27.06 -4.73
C PHE A 370 -21.96 28.43 -5.04
N THR A 371 -23.00 28.44 -5.87
CA THR A 371 -23.88 29.62 -6.02
C THR A 371 -24.78 29.79 -4.79
N GLU A 372 -25.16 31.02 -4.46
CA GLU A 372 -26.16 31.32 -3.42
C GLU A 372 -27.56 30.80 -3.76
N ALA A 373 -27.81 30.35 -5.00
CA ALA A 373 -29.04 29.65 -5.36
C ALA A 373 -29.16 28.26 -4.73
N LEU A 374 -28.09 27.71 -4.11
CA LEU A 374 -28.15 26.44 -3.38
C LEU A 374 -29.19 26.51 -2.24
N PRO A 375 -30.26 25.69 -2.24
CA PRO A 375 -31.31 25.75 -1.22
C PRO A 375 -30.81 25.47 0.20
N ASP A 376 -31.36 26.19 1.19
CA ASP A 376 -30.96 26.05 2.60
C ASP A 376 -31.02 24.61 3.16
N PRO A 377 -32.02 23.76 2.83
CA PRO A 377 -32.06 22.37 3.30
C PRO A 377 -30.91 21.47 2.78
N LEU A 378 -30.19 21.96 1.76
CA LEU A 378 -29.00 21.31 1.23
C LEU A 378 -27.71 21.93 1.78
N ARG A 379 -27.75 23.07 2.46
CA ARG A 379 -26.57 23.70 3.08
C ARG A 379 -26.16 22.99 4.36
N ASP A 380 -27.12 22.62 5.20
CA ASP A 380 -26.88 21.92 6.47
C ASP A 380 -27.22 20.43 6.36
N LEU A 381 -26.31 19.64 5.79
CA LEU A 381 -26.44 18.19 5.74
C LEU A 381 -25.59 17.53 6.84
N PRO A 382 -26.11 16.51 7.53
CA PRO A 382 -25.34 15.80 8.54
C PRO A 382 -24.17 15.02 7.89
N GLY A 383 -23.14 14.73 8.69
CA GLY A 383 -22.08 13.80 8.29
C GLY A 383 -22.57 12.34 8.27
N PHE A 384 -21.65 11.42 7.97
CA PHE A 384 -21.91 9.98 8.02
C PHE A 384 -21.46 9.40 9.37
N PRO A 385 -22.36 9.19 10.36
CA PRO A 385 -21.98 8.62 11.64
C PRO A 385 -21.56 7.15 11.51
N LEU A 386 -20.73 6.71 12.47
CA LEU A 386 -20.41 5.30 12.66
C LEU A 386 -21.69 4.48 12.86
N GLY A 387 -21.74 3.28 12.26
CA GLY A 387 -22.89 2.39 12.37
C GLY A 387 -24.11 2.77 11.52
N MET A 388 -24.06 3.84 10.72
CA MET A 388 -25.17 4.21 9.83
C MET A 388 -25.50 3.06 8.86
N ARG A 389 -26.79 2.69 8.76
CA ARG A 389 -27.26 1.61 7.88
C ARG A 389 -26.98 1.97 6.42
N THR A 390 -26.72 0.97 5.58
CA THR A 390 -26.41 1.17 4.16
C THR A 390 -27.51 1.94 3.41
N ALA A 391 -28.79 1.68 3.72
CA ALA A 391 -29.90 2.41 3.12
C ALA A 391 -29.89 3.90 3.49
N ASP A 392 -29.64 4.22 4.76
CA ASP A 392 -29.58 5.61 5.24
C ASP A 392 -28.37 6.34 4.65
N LYS A 393 -27.21 5.66 4.54
CA LYS A 393 -26.03 6.20 3.84
C LYS A 393 -26.35 6.57 2.40
N ARG A 394 -27.07 5.70 1.67
CA ARG A 394 -27.47 5.95 0.29
C ARG A 394 -28.45 7.12 0.18
N ALA A 395 -29.42 7.21 1.08
CA ALA A 395 -30.39 8.32 1.11
C ALA A 395 -29.71 9.66 1.42
N LEU A 396 -28.83 9.70 2.44
CA LEU A 396 -28.06 10.89 2.77
C LEU A 396 -27.14 11.30 1.62
N ARG A 397 -26.47 10.33 0.99
CA ARG A 397 -25.67 10.56 -0.22
C ARG A 397 -26.49 11.21 -1.33
N ALA A 398 -27.69 10.70 -1.63
CA ALA A 398 -28.54 11.27 -2.66
C ALA A 398 -28.90 12.74 -2.38
N ARG A 399 -28.99 13.15 -1.10
CA ARG A 399 -29.13 14.57 -0.72
C ARG A 399 -27.86 15.38 -0.98
N TYR A 400 -26.68 14.84 -0.69
CA TYR A 400 -25.42 15.50 -1.04
C TYR A 400 -25.27 15.67 -2.56
N ASP A 401 -25.65 14.67 -3.34
CA ASP A 401 -25.57 14.70 -4.81
C ASP A 401 -26.49 15.80 -5.40
N GLN A 402 -27.56 16.20 -4.71
CA GLN A 402 -28.40 17.35 -5.12
C GLN A 402 -27.67 18.70 -5.05
N ARG A 403 -26.50 18.78 -4.40
CA ARG A 403 -25.66 19.99 -4.41
C ARG A 403 -24.95 20.19 -5.76
N ILE A 404 -24.78 19.12 -6.57
CA ILE A 404 -23.95 19.12 -7.79
C ILE A 404 -24.31 20.26 -8.76
N PRO A 405 -25.59 20.52 -9.11
CA PRO A 405 -25.94 21.54 -10.11
C PRO A 405 -25.59 22.98 -9.68
N TYR A 406 -25.37 23.22 -8.38
CA TYR A 406 -25.05 24.53 -7.84
C TYR A 406 -23.54 24.73 -7.62
N ALA A 407 -22.74 23.69 -7.81
CA ALA A 407 -21.30 23.71 -7.58
C ALA A 407 -20.60 24.37 -8.77
N PHE A 408 -19.64 25.25 -8.48
CA PHE A 408 -18.75 25.74 -9.52
C PHE A 408 -17.82 24.61 -9.99
N THR A 409 -17.48 24.63 -11.27
CA THR A 409 -16.53 23.69 -11.88
C THR A 409 -15.37 24.49 -12.48
N PRO A 410 -14.11 24.04 -12.31
CA PRO A 410 -12.97 24.69 -12.93
C PRO A 410 -13.08 24.70 -14.46
N HIS A 411 -12.77 25.84 -15.08
CA HIS A 411 -12.74 26.00 -16.56
C HIS A 411 -11.33 26.19 -17.12
N THR A 412 -10.37 26.57 -16.29
CA THR A 412 -8.97 26.85 -16.67
C THR A 412 -8.05 25.71 -16.27
N ARG A 413 -6.85 25.63 -16.86
CA ARG A 413 -5.81 24.70 -16.39
C ARG A 413 -5.26 25.15 -15.03
N PRO A 414 -4.75 24.22 -14.20
CA PRO A 414 -4.11 24.59 -12.95
C PRO A 414 -2.86 25.45 -13.17
N ASP A 415 -2.54 26.29 -12.19
CA ASP A 415 -1.26 27.00 -12.13
C ASP A 415 -0.09 26.05 -11.78
N THR A 416 1.10 26.61 -11.55
CA THR A 416 2.32 25.83 -11.23
C THR A 416 2.23 25.08 -9.90
N ASP A 417 1.43 25.57 -8.95
CA ASP A 417 1.19 24.94 -7.66
C ASP A 417 -0.04 24.00 -7.69
N GLY A 418 -0.71 23.97 -8.84
CA GLY A 418 -1.83 23.10 -9.14
C GLY A 418 -3.18 23.66 -8.66
N TYR A 419 -3.27 24.96 -8.33
CA TYR A 419 -4.54 25.61 -8.04
C TYR A 419 -5.30 25.96 -9.32
N GLN A 420 -6.63 25.93 -9.23
CA GLN A 420 -7.56 26.32 -10.30
C GLN A 420 -8.62 27.27 -9.76
#